data_AF-A0A534NVB8-F1
#
_entry.id   AF-A0A534NVB8-F1
#
_cell.length_a   1.000
_cell.length_b   1.000
_cell.length_c   1.000
_cell.angle_alpha   90.00
_cell.angle_beta   90.00
_cell.angle_gamma   90.00
#
_symmetry.space_group_name_H-M   'P 1'
#
loop_
_entity.id
_entity.type
_entity.pdbx_description
1 polymer ?
#
loop_
_entity_poly.entity_id
_entity_poly.type
_entity_poly.pdbx_seq_one_letter_code
_entity_poly.pdbx_strand_id
1 'polypeptide(L)'
;MISMGGGVCSDIVTLSASLIRRGVAHIRVPTTLIGQIDAGIGLKGAVNFCGKKSFVGCFHPPEQVLIDPAFLQSLPRKYLVSGLAEAIKMGIARDATLFELIEARALDLVTSGFDEPAAEGRELLQRSVWGMLDELRQNPYEDQGYERLVDFGHTFSPTLEAALGFDIQHGEAVAIDMAMSTTIARSLGLIGADVWQRIVNVLRTASLPIFASRLDLQLCRDALVEARRHRGGSMNLVVPAGLGRVVFLKDANDLPDSVLETSLASLSSYAAGIS
;
A
#
# COMPACT_ATOMS: atom_id res chain seq x y z
N MET A 1 -27.18 1.59 -2.65
CA MET A 1 -26.66 0.68 -1.60
C MET A 1 -25.74 1.46 -0.66
N ILE A 2 -25.55 1.00 0.57
CA ILE A 2 -24.61 1.63 1.50
C ILE A 2 -23.66 0.55 1.99
N SER A 3 -22.34 0.75 1.84
CA SER A 3 -21.34 -0.07 2.54
C SER A 3 -20.94 0.62 3.83
N MET A 4 -20.92 -0.13 4.93
CA MET A 4 -20.42 0.35 6.22
C MET A 4 -19.48 -0.72 6.78
N GLY A 5 -18.18 -0.48 6.64
CA GLY A 5 -17.16 -1.50 6.92
C GLY A 5 -15.78 -1.12 6.39
N GLY A 6 -14.84 -2.07 6.44
CA GLY A 6 -13.51 -1.92 5.82
C GLY A 6 -13.51 -2.08 4.30
N GLY A 7 -12.32 -2.20 3.72
CA GLY A 7 -12.11 -2.38 2.27
C GLY A 7 -12.89 -3.57 1.68
N VAL A 8 -12.86 -4.73 2.34
CA VAL A 8 -13.57 -5.95 1.89
C VAL A 8 -15.08 -5.70 1.72
N CYS A 9 -15.71 -5.05 2.70
CA CYS A 9 -17.14 -4.71 2.65
C CYS A 9 -17.42 -3.76 1.48
N SER A 10 -16.59 -2.73 1.32
CA SER A 10 -16.76 -1.72 0.27
C SER A 10 -16.57 -2.32 -1.12
N ASP A 11 -15.59 -3.20 -1.32
CA ASP A 11 -15.33 -3.86 -2.59
C ASP A 11 -16.50 -4.75 -3.04
N ILE A 12 -17.01 -5.59 -2.13
CA ILE A 12 -18.15 -6.48 -2.39
C ILE A 12 -19.40 -5.67 -2.73
N VAL A 13 -19.68 -4.61 -1.95
CA VAL A 13 -20.86 -3.75 -2.19
C VAL A 13 -20.72 -2.98 -3.50
N THR A 14 -19.51 -2.51 -3.84
CA THR A 14 -19.25 -1.78 -5.08
C THR A 14 -19.46 -2.68 -6.29
N LEU A 15 -18.91 -3.90 -6.26
CA LEU A 15 -19.14 -4.89 -7.33
C LEU A 15 -20.61 -5.28 -7.43
N SER A 16 -21.29 -5.47 -6.29
CA SER A 16 -22.73 -5.77 -6.28
C SER A 16 -23.54 -4.62 -6.89
N ALA A 17 -23.21 -3.38 -6.52
CA ALA A 17 -23.88 -2.18 -7.00
C ALA A 17 -23.67 -1.96 -8.50
N SER A 18 -22.50 -2.32 -9.06
CA SER A 18 -22.25 -2.21 -10.50
C SER A 18 -23.02 -3.26 -11.32
N LEU A 19 -23.27 -4.44 -10.74
CA LEU A 19 -23.95 -5.54 -11.40
C LEU A 19 -25.49 -5.46 -11.33
N ILE A 20 -26.04 -5.04 -10.18
CA ILE A 20 -27.50 -4.98 -9.99
C ILE A 20 -28.10 -3.99 -10.99
N ARG A 21 -29.00 -4.49 -11.85
CA ARG A 21 -29.64 -3.70 -12.92
C ARG A 21 -28.64 -2.94 -13.80
N ARG A 22 -27.40 -3.45 -13.94
CA ARG A 22 -26.27 -2.82 -14.67
C ARG A 22 -25.79 -1.50 -14.06
N GLY A 23 -26.05 -1.28 -12.78
CA GLY A 23 -25.58 -0.12 -12.03
C GLY A 23 -26.67 0.49 -11.18
N VAL A 24 -26.47 0.49 -9.87
CA VAL A 24 -27.22 1.31 -8.91
C VAL A 24 -26.26 2.19 -8.13
N ALA A 25 -26.76 3.35 -7.70
CA ALA A 25 -26.02 4.28 -6.86
C ALA A 25 -25.60 3.62 -5.53
N HIS A 26 -24.42 3.98 -5.03
CA HIS A 26 -23.97 3.55 -3.71
C HIS A 26 -23.18 4.62 -2.96
N ILE A 27 -23.15 4.50 -1.63
CA ILE A 27 -22.39 5.35 -0.69
C ILE A 27 -21.47 4.44 0.12
N ARG A 28 -20.27 4.93 0.47
CA ARG A 28 -19.31 4.21 1.31
C ARG A 28 -19.11 4.91 2.66
N VAL A 29 -19.13 4.14 3.73
CA VAL A 29 -18.84 4.57 5.11
C VAL A 29 -17.68 3.72 5.65
N PRO A 30 -16.42 4.09 5.36
CA PRO A 30 -15.26 3.30 5.77
C PRO A 30 -15.03 3.33 7.29
N THR A 31 -14.98 2.15 7.91
CA THR A 31 -14.82 2.00 9.38
C THR A 31 -13.43 1.53 9.81
N THR A 32 -12.51 1.37 8.86
CA THR A 32 -11.11 0.95 9.10
C THR A 32 -10.17 2.00 8.55
N LEU A 33 -8.95 2.11 9.09
CA LEU A 33 -7.97 3.10 8.60
C LEU A 33 -7.69 2.93 7.09
N ILE A 34 -7.41 1.71 6.60
CA ILE A 34 -7.24 1.44 5.15
C ILE A 34 -8.45 1.95 4.35
N GLY A 35 -9.66 1.65 4.82
CA GLY A 35 -10.88 2.11 4.17
C GLY A 35 -10.96 3.64 4.10
N GLN A 36 -10.55 4.34 5.14
CA GLN A 36 -10.66 5.79 5.22
C GLN A 36 -9.64 6.51 4.33
N ILE A 37 -8.46 5.92 4.09
CA ILE A 37 -7.37 6.59 3.37
C ILE A 37 -7.01 5.97 2.01
N ASP A 38 -7.55 4.80 1.67
CA ASP A 38 -7.25 4.10 0.41
C ASP A 38 -8.51 3.36 -0.13
N ALA A 39 -8.76 2.13 0.34
CA ALA A 39 -9.73 1.22 -0.30
C ALA A 39 -11.16 1.78 -0.37
N GLY A 40 -11.58 2.59 0.61
CA GLY A 40 -12.93 3.15 0.68
C GLY A 40 -13.12 4.43 -0.14
N ILE A 41 -12.05 5.13 -0.53
CA ILE A 41 -12.10 6.40 -1.27
C ILE A 41 -11.90 6.24 -2.77
N GLY A 42 -11.45 5.06 -3.21
CA GLY A 42 -11.29 4.74 -4.63
C GLY A 42 -12.59 4.40 -5.36
N LEU A 43 -12.45 4.02 -6.63
CA LEU A 43 -13.55 3.66 -7.53
C LEU A 43 -13.67 2.14 -7.74
N LYS A 44 -12.66 1.40 -7.30
CA LYS A 44 -12.56 -0.05 -7.52
C LYS A 44 -13.50 -0.81 -6.58
N GLY A 45 -14.05 -1.90 -7.10
CA GLY A 45 -14.65 -2.96 -6.30
C GLY A 45 -14.33 -4.31 -6.94
N ALA A 46 -13.93 -5.29 -6.15
CA ALA A 46 -13.47 -6.57 -6.66
C ALA A 46 -13.69 -7.72 -5.68
N VAL A 47 -13.54 -8.94 -6.18
CA VAL A 47 -13.48 -10.17 -5.40
C VAL A 47 -12.29 -11.02 -5.84
N ASN A 48 -11.78 -11.83 -4.92
CA ASN A 48 -10.77 -12.83 -5.24
C ASN A 48 -11.38 -13.92 -6.12
N PHE A 49 -10.63 -14.42 -7.09
CA PHE A 49 -11.10 -15.49 -7.98
C PHE A 49 -9.94 -16.39 -8.38
N CYS A 50 -10.14 -17.71 -8.31
CA CYS A 50 -9.13 -18.72 -8.66
C CYS A 50 -7.73 -18.47 -8.04
N GLY A 51 -7.69 -18.13 -6.74
CA GLY A 51 -6.43 -17.90 -6.01
C GLY A 51 -5.74 -16.56 -6.33
N LYS A 52 -6.35 -15.71 -7.17
CA LYS A 52 -5.85 -14.37 -7.48
C LYS A 52 -6.60 -13.29 -6.71
N LYS A 53 -5.85 -12.35 -6.15
CA LYS A 53 -6.38 -11.20 -5.40
C LYS A 53 -7.10 -10.23 -6.33
N SER A 54 -8.28 -9.75 -5.93
CA SER A 54 -9.05 -8.69 -6.61
C SER A 54 -9.19 -8.88 -8.13
N PHE A 55 -9.30 -10.14 -8.58
CA PHE A 55 -9.17 -10.49 -9.99
C PHE A 55 -10.42 -10.21 -10.82
N VAL A 56 -11.61 -10.39 -10.23
CA VAL A 56 -12.89 -10.06 -10.87
C VAL A 56 -13.44 -8.81 -10.21
N GLY A 57 -13.63 -7.73 -10.97
CA GLY A 57 -14.02 -6.45 -10.41
C GLY A 57 -14.56 -5.46 -11.42
N CYS A 58 -14.75 -4.23 -10.97
CA CYS A 58 -15.24 -3.10 -11.74
C CYS A 58 -14.65 -1.78 -11.22
N PHE A 59 -14.69 -0.77 -12.07
CA PHE A 59 -14.62 0.64 -11.66
C PHE A 59 -16.06 1.16 -11.59
N HIS A 60 -16.57 1.39 -10.38
CA HIS A 60 -17.91 1.91 -10.13
C HIS A 60 -17.82 2.96 -9.02
N PRO A 61 -17.78 4.26 -9.36
CA PRO A 61 -17.58 5.32 -8.38
C PRO A 61 -18.75 5.40 -7.37
N PRO A 62 -18.47 5.61 -6.07
CA PRO A 62 -19.52 5.95 -5.10
C PRO A 62 -20.07 7.35 -5.37
N GLU A 63 -21.35 7.58 -5.05
CA GLU A 63 -21.95 8.92 -5.03
C GLU A 63 -21.30 9.78 -3.94
N GLN A 64 -20.99 9.17 -2.79
CA GLN A 64 -20.38 9.81 -1.64
C GLN A 64 -19.53 8.82 -0.83
N VAL A 65 -18.47 9.35 -0.21
CA VAL A 65 -17.68 8.64 0.80
C VAL A 65 -17.71 9.45 2.09
N LEU A 66 -18.23 8.85 3.16
CA LEU A 66 -18.42 9.50 4.46
C LEU A 66 -17.36 8.97 5.44
N ILE A 67 -16.29 9.75 5.62
CA ILE A 67 -15.18 9.40 6.51
C ILE A 67 -15.45 9.98 7.90
N ASP A 68 -15.60 9.09 8.88
CA ASP A 68 -15.68 9.43 10.29
C ASP A 68 -14.53 8.76 11.06
N PRO A 69 -13.49 9.53 11.49
CA PRO A 69 -12.38 8.99 12.26
C PRO A 69 -12.78 8.34 13.58
N ALA A 70 -13.97 8.64 14.14
CA ALA A 70 -14.43 8.04 15.39
C ALA A 70 -14.53 6.51 15.32
N PHE A 71 -14.73 5.93 14.13
CA PHE A 71 -14.71 4.46 13.97
C PHE A 71 -13.34 3.84 14.34
N LEU A 72 -12.24 4.59 14.18
CA LEU A 72 -10.89 4.11 14.45
C LEU A 72 -10.65 3.83 15.93
N GLN A 73 -11.35 4.52 16.83
CA GLN A 73 -11.25 4.32 18.29
C GLN A 73 -11.67 2.91 18.73
N SER A 74 -12.59 2.29 17.98
CA SER A 74 -13.06 0.92 18.23
C SER A 74 -12.28 -0.14 17.45
N LEU A 75 -11.40 0.26 16.54
CA LEU A 75 -10.71 -0.63 15.64
C LEU A 75 -9.55 -1.34 16.36
N PRO A 76 -9.45 -2.68 16.30
CA PRO A 76 -8.31 -3.39 16.89
C PRO A 76 -6.98 -2.85 16.37
N ARG A 77 -6.02 -2.65 17.28
CA ARG A 77 -4.69 -2.06 17.00
C ARG A 77 -4.01 -2.64 15.76
N LYS A 78 -4.09 -3.95 15.54
CA LYS A 78 -3.49 -4.60 14.36
C LYS A 78 -4.01 -4.06 13.02
N TYR A 79 -5.29 -3.65 12.95
CA TYR A 79 -5.87 -3.08 11.74
C TYR A 79 -5.57 -1.57 11.59
N LEU A 80 -5.30 -0.87 12.70
CA LEU A 80 -4.71 0.48 12.65
C LEU A 80 -3.29 0.41 12.10
N VAL A 81 -2.46 -0.49 12.63
CA VAL A 81 -1.10 -0.74 12.12
C VAL A 81 -1.12 -1.12 10.65
N SER A 82 -1.98 -2.06 10.26
CA SER A 82 -2.13 -2.45 8.85
C SER A 82 -2.57 -1.28 7.96
N GLY A 83 -3.39 -0.35 8.45
CA GLY A 83 -3.76 0.84 7.67
C GLY A 83 -2.69 1.91 7.60
N LEU A 84 -1.88 2.02 8.64
CA LEU A 84 -0.76 2.95 8.66
C LEU A 84 0.26 2.64 7.56
N ALA A 85 0.38 1.37 7.14
CA ALA A 85 1.22 0.99 6.00
C ALA A 85 0.88 1.76 4.71
N GLU A 86 -0.41 2.01 4.43
CA GLU A 86 -0.82 2.77 3.24
C GLU A 86 -0.54 4.27 3.38
N ALA A 87 -0.63 4.82 4.60
CA ALA A 87 -0.21 6.19 4.86
C ALA A 87 1.31 6.34 4.69
N ILE A 88 2.09 5.36 5.17
CA ILE A 88 3.56 5.30 5.01
C ILE A 88 3.92 5.23 3.52
N LYS A 89 3.23 4.38 2.73
CA LYS A 89 3.37 4.31 1.27
C LYS A 89 3.28 5.70 0.64
N MET A 90 2.21 6.43 0.95
CA MET A 90 1.98 7.77 0.41
C MET A 90 3.03 8.77 0.90
N GLY A 91 3.46 8.68 2.15
CA GLY A 91 4.51 9.54 2.69
C GLY A 91 5.87 9.33 1.99
N ILE A 92 6.27 8.08 1.80
CA ILE A 92 7.52 7.75 1.10
C ILE A 92 7.43 8.19 -0.35
N ALA A 93 6.32 7.88 -1.02
CA ALA A 93 6.24 7.98 -2.46
C ALA A 93 5.93 9.41 -2.94
N ARG A 94 5.19 10.20 -2.16
CA ARG A 94 4.60 11.48 -2.61
C ARG A 94 4.74 12.65 -1.63
N ASP A 95 4.60 12.42 -0.33
CA ASP A 95 4.50 13.51 0.65
C ASP A 95 5.51 13.34 1.80
N ALA A 96 6.68 13.97 1.66
CA ALA A 96 7.72 13.93 2.68
C ALA A 96 7.26 14.49 4.04
N THR A 97 6.34 15.45 4.05
CA THR A 97 5.79 15.98 5.31
C THR A 97 4.84 14.98 5.97
N LEU A 98 4.04 14.24 5.20
CA LEU A 98 3.28 13.09 5.73
C LEU A 98 4.21 12.03 6.31
N PHE A 99 5.32 11.73 5.64
CA PHE A 99 6.32 10.80 6.17
C PHE A 99 6.90 11.28 7.51
N GLU A 100 7.31 12.55 7.62
CA GLU A 100 7.84 13.14 8.85
C GLU A 100 6.80 13.15 9.98
N LEU A 101 5.53 13.42 9.66
CA LEU A 101 4.43 13.36 10.61
C LEU A 101 4.24 11.95 11.16
N ILE A 102 4.26 10.95 10.28
CA ILE A 102 4.17 9.53 10.66
C ILE A 102 5.37 9.14 11.53
N GLU A 103 6.59 9.50 11.13
CA GLU A 103 7.82 9.23 11.89
C GLU A 103 7.73 9.79 13.32
N ALA A 104 7.11 10.96 13.49
CA ALA A 104 7.00 11.64 14.77
C ALA A 104 5.80 11.22 15.64
N ARG A 105 4.71 10.68 15.06
CA ARG A 105 3.41 10.54 15.76
C ARG A 105 2.71 9.20 15.59
N ALA A 106 3.17 8.31 14.69
CA ALA A 106 2.49 7.06 14.39
C ALA A 106 2.15 6.22 15.63
N LEU A 107 3.09 6.08 16.56
CA LEU A 107 2.90 5.25 17.75
C LEU A 107 1.81 5.83 18.66
N ASP A 108 1.81 7.14 18.87
CA ASP A 108 0.82 7.83 19.71
C ASP A 108 -0.57 7.71 19.10
N LEU A 109 -0.68 8.00 17.80
CA LEU A 109 -1.95 7.90 17.04
C LEU A 109 -2.49 6.46 17.03
N VAL A 110 -1.65 5.46 16.77
CA VAL A 110 -2.10 4.06 16.81
C VAL A 110 -2.52 3.64 18.22
N THR A 111 -1.85 4.15 19.25
CA THR A 111 -2.15 3.81 20.65
C THR A 111 -3.44 4.46 21.14
N SER A 112 -3.75 5.68 20.70
CA SER A 112 -4.99 6.40 21.02
C SER A 112 -6.17 6.04 20.12
N GLY A 113 -5.97 5.25 19.06
CA GLY A 113 -7.01 4.99 18.06
C GLY A 113 -7.31 6.20 17.18
N PHE A 114 -6.29 7.01 16.88
CA PHE A 114 -6.34 8.28 16.15
C PHE A 114 -7.13 9.39 16.86
N ASP A 115 -7.38 9.23 18.17
CA ASP A 115 -8.03 10.26 18.99
C ASP A 115 -7.03 11.35 19.40
N GLU A 116 -5.82 10.97 19.79
CA GLU A 116 -4.78 11.89 20.27
C GLU A 116 -3.38 11.58 19.69
N PRO A 117 -2.59 12.59 19.29
CA PRO A 117 -2.95 14.02 19.28
C PRO A 117 -3.89 14.37 18.12
N ALA A 118 -5.04 14.98 18.44
CA ALA A 118 -6.15 15.13 17.49
C ALA A 118 -5.83 15.94 16.23
N ALA A 119 -4.96 16.95 16.35
CA ALA A 119 -4.58 17.81 15.21
C ALA A 119 -3.73 17.04 14.19
N GLU A 120 -2.68 16.36 14.65
CA GLU A 120 -1.82 15.53 13.81
C GLU A 120 -2.55 14.30 13.26
N GLY A 121 -3.45 13.69 14.04
CA GLY A 121 -4.31 12.60 13.56
C GLY A 121 -5.18 13.04 12.38
N ARG A 122 -5.80 14.23 12.49
CA ARG A 122 -6.57 14.83 11.40
C ARG A 122 -5.69 15.16 10.19
N GLU A 123 -4.52 15.75 10.41
CA GLU A 123 -3.59 16.10 9.32
C GLU A 123 -3.12 14.85 8.56
N LEU A 124 -2.73 13.79 9.27
CA LEU A 124 -2.31 12.52 8.65
C LEU A 124 -3.41 11.94 7.76
N LEU A 125 -4.64 11.86 8.29
CA LEU A 125 -5.78 11.37 7.51
C LEU A 125 -6.05 12.23 6.29
N GLN A 126 -6.07 13.56 6.43
CA GLN A 126 -6.31 14.48 5.33
C GLN A 126 -5.25 14.38 4.23
N ARG A 127 -3.96 14.38 4.60
CA ARG A 127 -2.86 14.23 3.65
C ARG A 127 -2.91 12.89 2.93
N SER A 128 -3.26 11.82 3.63
CA SER A 128 -3.37 10.49 3.03
C SER A 128 -4.53 10.43 2.02
N VAL A 129 -5.70 10.95 2.39
CA VAL A 129 -6.90 11.00 1.52
C VAL A 129 -6.65 11.85 0.29
N TRP A 130 -6.22 13.11 0.46
CA TRP A 130 -5.94 14.00 -0.67
C TRP A 130 -4.77 13.49 -1.52
N GLY A 131 -3.77 12.93 -0.84
CA GLY A 131 -2.73 12.06 -1.36
C GLY A 131 -3.21 11.14 -2.46
N MET A 132 -4.05 10.21 -2.04
CA MET A 132 -4.60 9.16 -2.89
C MET A 132 -5.53 9.72 -3.97
N LEU A 133 -6.45 10.63 -3.62
CA LEU A 133 -7.41 11.19 -4.58
C LEU A 133 -6.73 11.96 -5.71
N ASP A 134 -5.65 12.69 -5.42
CA ASP A 134 -4.88 13.40 -6.44
C ASP A 134 -4.18 12.45 -7.43
N GLU A 135 -3.78 11.26 -6.99
CA GLU A 135 -3.22 10.24 -7.87
C GLU A 135 -4.33 9.55 -8.68
N LEU A 136 -5.42 9.15 -8.02
CA LEU A 136 -6.54 8.48 -8.67
C LEU A 136 -7.21 9.35 -9.73
N ARG A 137 -7.38 10.66 -9.49
CA ARG A 137 -8.03 11.55 -10.47
C ARG A 137 -7.26 11.71 -11.78
N GLN A 138 -5.94 11.45 -11.79
CA GLN A 138 -5.12 11.57 -12.99
C GLN A 138 -5.39 10.43 -13.98
N ASN A 139 -5.72 9.24 -13.49
CA ASN A 139 -5.99 8.05 -14.30
C ASN A 139 -7.03 7.13 -13.60
N PRO A 140 -8.29 7.57 -13.46
CA PRO A 140 -9.28 6.92 -12.60
C PRO A 140 -9.68 5.51 -13.06
N TYR A 141 -9.55 5.21 -14.35
CA TYR A 141 -9.90 3.92 -14.94
C TYR A 141 -8.67 3.08 -15.33
N GLU A 142 -7.47 3.59 -15.05
CA GLU A 142 -6.20 2.90 -15.34
C GLU A 142 -6.02 2.54 -16.81
N ASP A 143 -6.51 3.41 -17.70
CA ASP A 143 -6.53 3.21 -19.15
C ASP A 143 -5.63 4.18 -19.92
N GLN A 144 -5.06 5.20 -19.26
CA GLN A 144 -4.16 6.19 -19.87
C GLN A 144 -2.65 5.87 -19.69
N GLY A 145 -2.32 4.78 -19.00
CA GLY A 145 -0.95 4.38 -18.67
C GLY A 145 -0.87 3.55 -17.39
N TYR A 146 0.28 2.89 -17.17
CA TYR A 146 0.48 1.98 -16.03
C TYR A 146 1.59 2.43 -15.07
N GLU A 147 2.09 3.66 -15.23
CA GLU A 147 2.99 4.29 -14.26
C GLU A 147 2.14 4.91 -13.14
N ARG A 148 1.94 4.16 -12.07
CA ARG A 148 1.10 4.56 -10.95
C ARG A 148 1.95 4.61 -9.70
N LEU A 149 2.13 5.80 -9.13
CA LEU A 149 2.87 5.97 -7.88
C LEU A 149 2.29 5.15 -6.73
N VAL A 150 0.95 5.05 -6.70
CA VAL A 150 0.19 4.28 -5.69
C VAL A 150 0.44 2.76 -5.75
N ASP A 151 1.12 2.27 -6.79
CA ASP A 151 1.58 0.89 -6.89
C ASP A 151 2.89 0.64 -6.10
N PHE A 152 3.46 1.66 -5.45
CA PHE A 152 4.55 1.48 -4.48
C PHE A 152 4.10 0.54 -3.35
N GLY A 153 4.94 -0.45 -3.01
CA GLY A 153 4.58 -1.50 -2.06
C GLY A 153 3.58 -2.55 -2.61
N HIS A 154 3.29 -2.54 -3.91
CA HIS A 154 2.30 -3.42 -4.55
C HIS A 154 2.85 -4.22 -5.74
N THR A 155 4.16 -4.51 -5.78
CA THR A 155 4.76 -5.37 -6.80
C THR A 155 4.97 -6.79 -6.27
N PHE A 156 5.61 -6.93 -5.12
CA PHE A 156 5.85 -8.19 -4.41
C PHE A 156 4.70 -8.58 -3.49
N SER A 157 4.02 -7.61 -2.87
CA SER A 157 3.00 -7.88 -1.84
C SER A 157 1.84 -8.77 -2.30
N PRO A 158 1.26 -8.65 -3.51
CA PRO A 158 0.13 -9.52 -3.90
C PRO A 158 0.55 -10.99 -4.04
N THR A 159 1.75 -11.22 -4.57
CA THR A 159 2.33 -12.58 -4.71
C THR A 159 2.69 -13.15 -3.36
N LEU A 160 3.20 -12.33 -2.44
CA LEU A 160 3.49 -12.73 -1.06
C LEU A 160 2.22 -13.10 -0.30
N GLU A 161 1.15 -12.30 -0.40
CA GLU A 161 -0.15 -12.60 0.19
C GLU A 161 -0.69 -13.96 -0.29
N ALA A 162 -0.65 -14.19 -1.61
CA ALA A 162 -1.10 -15.46 -2.19
C ALA A 162 -0.23 -16.65 -1.74
N ALA A 163 1.09 -16.47 -1.70
CA ALA A 163 2.04 -17.51 -1.25
C ALA A 163 1.88 -17.87 0.23
N LEU A 164 1.35 -16.95 1.04
CA LEU A 164 1.02 -17.15 2.45
C LEU A 164 -0.46 -17.49 2.68
N GLY A 165 -1.21 -17.86 1.63
CA GLY A 165 -2.61 -18.29 1.77
C GLY A 165 -3.56 -17.19 2.26
N PHE A 166 -3.17 -15.91 2.13
CA PHE A 166 -3.88 -14.74 2.66
C PHE A 166 -3.97 -14.69 4.20
N ASP A 167 -3.08 -15.40 4.92
CA ASP A 167 -3.01 -15.35 6.39
C ASP A 167 -2.30 -14.10 6.93
N ILE A 168 -1.51 -13.44 6.08
CA ILE A 168 -0.87 -12.14 6.37
C ILE A 168 -1.85 -10.99 6.12
N GLN A 169 -1.82 -9.95 6.95
CA GLN A 169 -2.62 -8.75 6.69
C GLN A 169 -2.08 -8.02 5.45
N HIS A 170 -2.97 -7.39 4.69
CA HIS A 170 -2.59 -6.64 3.49
C HIS A 170 -1.49 -5.60 3.77
N GLY A 171 -1.65 -4.78 4.81
CA GLY A 171 -0.66 -3.74 5.16
C GLY A 171 0.69 -4.31 5.61
N GLU A 172 0.72 -5.51 6.17
CA GLU A 172 1.97 -6.20 6.51
C GLU A 172 2.72 -6.64 5.25
N ALA A 173 2.01 -7.20 4.26
CA ALA A 173 2.60 -7.55 2.98
C ALA A 173 3.10 -6.32 2.21
N VAL A 174 2.32 -5.23 2.23
CA VAL A 174 2.71 -3.93 1.63
C VAL A 174 3.94 -3.36 2.33
N ALA A 175 4.05 -3.46 3.66
CA ALA A 175 5.24 -3.03 4.40
C ALA A 175 6.51 -3.80 4.03
N ILE A 176 6.40 -5.12 3.87
CA ILE A 176 7.52 -5.97 3.41
C ILE A 176 7.95 -5.57 1.99
N ASP A 177 7.00 -5.32 1.10
CA ASP A 177 7.28 -4.84 -0.25
C ASP A 177 7.93 -3.45 -0.24
N MET A 178 7.42 -2.50 0.54
CA MET A 178 8.04 -1.17 0.70
C MET A 178 9.49 -1.29 1.18
N ALA A 179 9.77 -2.17 2.15
CA ALA A 179 11.12 -2.43 2.63
C ALA A 179 12.01 -3.03 1.55
N MET A 180 11.51 -4.00 0.77
CA MET A 180 12.23 -4.59 -0.36
C MET A 180 12.52 -3.56 -1.46
N SER A 181 11.50 -2.84 -1.92
CA SER A 181 11.58 -1.81 -2.95
C SER A 181 12.50 -0.65 -2.56
N THR A 182 12.51 -0.27 -1.28
CA THR A 182 13.45 0.73 -0.73
C THR A 182 14.87 0.19 -0.67
N THR A 183 15.05 -1.11 -0.37
CA THR A 183 16.38 -1.74 -0.36
C THR A 183 16.94 -1.86 -1.78
N ILE A 184 16.10 -2.19 -2.76
CA ILE A 184 16.44 -2.13 -4.19
C ILE A 184 16.91 -0.73 -4.57
N ALA A 185 16.17 0.32 -4.19
CA ALA A 185 16.57 1.70 -4.47
C ALA A 185 17.96 2.04 -3.92
N ARG A 186 18.26 1.59 -2.69
CA ARG A 186 19.59 1.76 -2.09
C ARG A 186 20.66 0.99 -2.85
N SER A 187 20.41 -0.26 -3.22
CA SER A 187 21.36 -1.09 -3.98
C SER A 187 21.66 -0.53 -5.37
N LEU A 188 20.71 0.18 -5.97
CA LEU A 188 20.88 0.91 -7.24
C LEU A 188 21.49 2.32 -7.07
N GLY A 189 21.76 2.76 -5.83
CA GLY A 189 22.30 4.09 -5.54
C GLY A 189 21.31 5.24 -5.74
N LEU A 190 20.00 4.97 -5.82
CA LEU A 190 18.94 5.98 -5.99
C LEU A 190 18.65 6.74 -4.68
N ILE A 191 18.96 6.13 -3.54
CA ILE A 191 18.87 6.74 -2.21
C ILE A 191 20.10 6.41 -1.37
N GLY A 192 20.42 7.29 -0.43
CA GLY A 192 21.46 7.08 0.57
C GLY A 192 21.04 6.12 1.68
N ALA A 193 22.03 5.71 2.49
CA ALA A 193 21.80 4.83 3.64
C ALA A 193 20.94 5.50 4.72
N ASP A 194 21.00 6.82 4.84
CA ASP A 194 20.21 7.63 5.77
C ASP A 194 18.71 7.56 5.45
N VAL A 195 18.33 7.80 4.19
CA VAL A 195 16.92 7.72 3.74
C VAL A 195 16.40 6.29 3.87
N TRP A 196 17.19 5.31 3.43
CA TRP A 196 16.85 3.89 3.60
C TRP A 196 16.58 3.55 5.06
N GLN A 197 17.47 4.00 5.97
CA GLN A 197 17.38 3.69 7.39
C GLN A 197 16.14 4.33 8.03
N ARG A 198 15.80 5.57 7.66
CA ARG A 198 14.56 6.23 8.12
C ARG A 198 13.33 5.46 7.69
N ILE A 199 13.22 5.10 6.41
CA ILE A 199 12.07 4.36 5.87
C ILE A 199 11.89 3.03 6.59
N VAL A 200 12.95 2.22 6.69
CA VAL A 200 12.87 0.90 7.34
C VAL A 200 12.58 1.04 8.85
N ASN A 201 13.11 2.06 9.51
CA ASN A 201 12.83 2.33 10.92
C ASN A 201 11.37 2.74 11.15
N VAL A 202 10.79 3.58 10.30
CA VAL A 202 9.38 3.96 10.42
C VAL A 202 8.48 2.73 10.36
N LEU A 203 8.74 1.78 9.44
CA LEU A 203 8.00 0.52 9.37
C LEU A 203 8.12 -0.28 10.68
N ARG A 204 9.34 -0.44 11.21
CA ARG A 204 9.56 -1.16 12.47
C ARG A 204 8.90 -0.49 13.67
N THR A 205 9.02 0.83 13.81
CA THR A 205 8.43 1.61 14.90
C THR A 205 6.90 1.58 14.84
N ALA A 206 6.34 1.55 13.62
CA ALA A 206 4.91 1.32 13.38
C ALA A 206 4.45 -0.11 13.72
N SER A 207 5.35 -1.01 14.15
CA SER A 207 5.09 -2.43 14.39
C SER A 207 4.71 -3.20 13.12
N LEU A 208 5.20 -2.78 11.95
CA LEU A 208 5.03 -3.49 10.68
C LEU A 208 6.24 -4.40 10.41
N PRO A 209 6.01 -5.60 9.82
CA PRO A 209 7.10 -6.45 9.39
C PRO A 209 7.82 -5.83 8.18
N ILE A 210 9.14 -5.98 8.15
CA ILE A 210 9.99 -5.52 7.04
C ILE A 210 10.53 -6.68 6.19
N PHE A 211 10.33 -7.92 6.63
CA PHE A 211 10.79 -9.12 5.94
C PHE A 211 9.88 -10.31 6.28
N ALA A 212 9.79 -11.27 5.37
CA ALA A 212 9.19 -12.59 5.61
C ALA A 212 10.06 -13.66 4.96
N SER A 213 10.16 -14.84 5.58
CA SER A 213 10.97 -15.96 5.05
C SER A 213 10.52 -16.42 3.67
N ARG A 214 9.25 -16.19 3.30
CA ARG A 214 8.69 -16.50 1.99
C ARG A 214 9.09 -15.50 0.89
N LEU A 215 9.63 -14.33 1.27
CA LEU A 215 10.21 -13.37 0.33
C LEU A 215 11.60 -13.86 -0.10
N ASP A 216 11.63 -14.75 -1.09
CA ASP A 216 12.84 -15.29 -1.71
C ASP A 216 13.01 -14.79 -3.15
N LEU A 217 14.16 -15.09 -3.76
CA LEU A 217 14.48 -14.67 -5.13
C LEU A 217 13.44 -15.16 -6.15
N GLN A 218 12.92 -16.37 -5.97
CA GLN A 218 11.94 -16.93 -6.90
C GLN A 218 10.61 -16.19 -6.81
N LEU A 219 10.13 -15.90 -5.59
CA LEU A 219 8.93 -15.11 -5.38
C LEU A 219 9.07 -13.71 -5.96
N CYS A 220 10.23 -13.06 -5.80
CA CYS A 220 10.50 -11.75 -6.40
C CYS A 220 10.41 -11.81 -7.94
N ARG A 221 10.98 -12.84 -8.58
CA ARG A 221 10.89 -13.03 -10.04
C ARG A 221 9.45 -13.26 -10.48
N ASP A 222 8.72 -14.13 -9.80
CA ASP A 222 7.33 -14.45 -10.13
C ASP A 222 6.43 -13.21 -10.00
N ALA A 223 6.65 -12.41 -8.96
CA ALA A 223 5.97 -11.15 -8.73
C ALA A 223 6.23 -10.12 -9.84
N LEU A 224 7.47 -9.96 -10.29
CA LEU A 224 7.82 -9.07 -11.40
C LEU A 224 7.19 -9.53 -12.73
N VAL A 225 7.10 -10.83 -12.97
CA VAL A 225 6.40 -11.39 -14.14
C VAL A 225 4.91 -11.09 -14.09
N GLU A 226 4.25 -11.27 -12.95
CA GLU A 226 2.82 -10.96 -12.83
C GLU A 226 2.55 -9.45 -12.92
N ALA A 227 3.40 -8.62 -12.30
CA ALA A 227 3.34 -7.17 -12.44
C ALA A 227 3.43 -6.74 -13.90
N ARG A 228 4.37 -7.34 -14.66
CA ARG A 228 4.53 -7.08 -16.10
C ARG A 228 3.26 -7.42 -16.89
N ARG A 229 2.59 -8.52 -16.57
CA ARG A 229 1.32 -8.91 -17.21
C ARG A 229 0.19 -7.94 -16.89
N HIS A 230 0.13 -7.46 -15.64
CA HIS A 230 -0.92 -6.54 -15.20
C HIS A 230 -0.71 -5.10 -15.70
N ARG A 231 0.53 -4.67 -15.90
CA ARG A 231 0.92 -3.28 -16.22
C ARG A 231 1.28 -3.08 -17.69
N GLY A 232 0.59 -3.78 -18.60
CA GLY A 232 0.72 -3.55 -20.04
C GLY A 232 2.05 -3.95 -20.66
N GLY A 233 2.79 -4.91 -20.05
CA GLY A 233 4.03 -5.45 -20.61
C GLY A 233 5.31 -4.83 -20.05
N SER A 234 5.23 -3.84 -19.17
CA SER A 234 6.35 -3.27 -18.39
C SER A 234 6.20 -3.66 -16.92
N MET A 235 7.30 -3.89 -16.19
CA MET A 235 7.20 -4.19 -14.75
C MET A 235 6.77 -2.97 -13.94
N ASN A 236 7.15 -1.76 -14.37
CA ASN A 236 6.85 -0.48 -13.68
C ASN A 236 7.00 -0.60 -12.16
N LEU A 237 8.09 -1.22 -11.69
CA LEU A 237 8.37 -1.33 -10.27
C LEU A 237 8.66 0.07 -9.73
N VAL A 238 7.87 0.50 -8.76
CA VAL A 238 8.02 1.80 -8.12
C VAL A 238 9.06 1.70 -7.01
N VAL A 239 10.10 2.52 -7.08
CA VAL A 239 11.15 2.57 -6.05
C VAL A 239 11.40 4.03 -5.62
N PRO A 240 11.72 4.28 -4.34
CA PRO A 240 11.99 5.64 -3.88
C PRO A 240 13.27 6.21 -4.49
N ALA A 241 13.26 7.50 -4.80
CA ALA A 241 14.42 8.29 -5.22
C ALA A 241 14.64 9.49 -4.28
N GLY A 242 14.24 9.33 -3.02
CA GLY A 242 14.13 10.36 -1.99
C GLY A 242 12.81 10.20 -1.23
N LEU A 243 12.63 10.96 -0.14
CA LEU A 243 11.33 11.04 0.52
C LEU A 243 10.39 11.93 -0.29
N GLY A 244 9.16 11.46 -0.49
CA GLY A 244 8.16 12.12 -1.33
C GLY A 244 8.42 12.04 -2.83
N ARG A 245 9.34 11.16 -3.28
CA ARG A 245 9.69 11.03 -4.70
C ARG A 245 10.02 9.59 -5.07
N VAL A 246 9.47 9.14 -6.20
CA VAL A 246 9.72 7.80 -6.76
C VAL A 246 10.20 7.86 -8.20
N VAL A 247 10.77 6.74 -8.66
CA VAL A 247 11.04 6.45 -10.07
C VAL A 247 10.50 5.05 -10.41
N PHE A 248 10.34 4.77 -11.71
CA PHE A 248 9.83 3.50 -12.21
C PHE A 248 10.96 2.71 -12.89
N LEU A 249 11.20 1.48 -12.44
CA LEU A 249 12.04 0.50 -13.13
C LEU A 249 11.14 -0.30 -14.09
N LYS A 250 11.43 -0.25 -15.39
CA LYS A 250 10.49 -0.67 -16.44
C LYS A 250 10.80 -2.04 -17.00
N ASP A 251 12.09 -2.35 -17.14
CA ASP A 251 12.56 -3.56 -17.80
C ASP A 251 13.51 -4.35 -16.91
N ALA A 252 13.71 -5.64 -17.25
CA ALA A 252 14.60 -6.52 -16.50
C ALA A 252 16.05 -6.01 -16.43
N ASN A 253 16.48 -5.21 -17.42
CA ASN A 253 17.81 -4.59 -17.41
C ASN A 253 17.96 -3.51 -16.31
N ASP A 254 16.85 -2.91 -15.88
CA ASP A 254 16.84 -1.93 -14.79
C ASP A 254 16.97 -2.62 -13.41
N LEU A 255 16.71 -3.93 -13.36
CA LEU A 255 16.75 -4.72 -12.13
C LEU A 255 17.38 -6.11 -12.36
N PRO A 256 18.73 -6.18 -12.47
CA PRO A 256 19.43 -7.45 -12.55
C PRO A 256 19.18 -8.33 -11.30
N ASP A 257 19.21 -9.66 -11.47
CA ASP A 257 19.05 -10.61 -10.36
C ASP A 257 20.07 -10.37 -9.24
N SER A 258 21.29 -9.93 -9.56
CA SER A 258 22.31 -9.61 -8.56
C SER A 258 21.87 -8.49 -7.60
N VAL A 259 21.06 -7.53 -8.09
CA VAL A 259 20.48 -6.47 -7.25
C VAL A 259 19.39 -7.04 -6.36
N LEU A 260 18.54 -7.93 -6.86
CA LEU A 260 17.53 -8.63 -6.05
C LEU A 260 18.19 -9.47 -4.95
N GLU A 261 19.19 -10.28 -5.28
CA GLU A 261 19.93 -11.11 -4.33
C GLU A 261 20.60 -10.27 -3.24
N THR A 262 21.29 -9.20 -3.64
CA THR A 262 21.94 -8.28 -2.69
C THR A 262 20.92 -7.60 -1.78
N SER A 263 19.78 -7.17 -2.35
CA SER A 263 18.72 -6.50 -1.59
C SER A 263 18.06 -7.45 -0.59
N LEU A 264 17.76 -8.68 -1.01
CA LEU A 264 17.21 -9.73 -0.15
C LEU A 264 18.16 -10.07 1.01
N ALA A 265 19.45 -10.27 0.70
CA ALA A 265 20.46 -10.56 1.71
C ALA A 265 20.62 -9.41 2.72
N SER A 266 20.67 -8.16 2.24
CA SER A 266 20.77 -6.98 3.10
C SER A 266 19.54 -6.83 3.99
N LEU A 267 18.34 -6.98 3.44
CA LEU A 267 17.09 -6.80 4.18
C LEU A 267 16.88 -7.92 5.20
N SER A 268 17.16 -9.17 4.83
CA SER A 268 17.09 -10.33 5.73
C SER A 268 18.06 -10.19 6.91
N SER A 269 19.32 -9.81 6.66
CA SER A 269 20.31 -9.59 7.74
C SER A 269 19.89 -8.47 8.69
N TYR A 270 19.40 -7.35 8.13
CA TYR A 270 18.90 -6.23 8.92
C TYR A 270 17.68 -6.62 9.77
N ALA A 271 16.74 -7.40 9.20
CA ALA A 271 15.57 -7.90 9.92
C ALA A 271 15.95 -8.87 11.06
N ALA A 272 17.01 -9.65 10.89
CA ALA A 272 17.56 -10.54 11.92
C ALA A 272 18.33 -9.81 13.03
N GLY A 273 18.56 -8.49 12.90
CA GLY A 273 19.42 -7.72 13.82
C GLY A 273 20.91 -8.04 13.66
N ILE A 274 21.30 -8.64 12.53
CA ILE A 274 22.69 -8.93 12.17
C ILE A 274 23.14 -7.78 11.28
N SER A 275 23.58 -6.67 11.91
CA SER A 275 24.14 -5.50 11.22
C SER A 275 25.52 -5.18 11.74
#